data_AF-A0A2V5KP58-F1
#
_entry.id   AF-A0A2V5KP58-F1
#
_cell.length_a   1.000
_cell.length_b   1.000
_cell.length_c   1.000
_cell.angle_alpha   90.00
_cell.angle_beta   90.00
_cell.angle_gamma   90.00
#
_symmetry.space_group_name_H-M   'P 1'
#
loop_
_entity.id
_entity.type
_entity.pdbx_description
1 polymer ?
#
loop_
_entity_poly.entity_id
_entity_poly.type
_entity_poly.pdbx_seq_one_letter_code
_entity_poly.pdbx_strand_id
1 'polypeptide(L)'
;MVAFKEEFPYLRTSSGQLFEFSRDWLHAAITRAADEAGYPSWWLTDHVTESIAFYLQLRNDENVVAFNQLSQTVRYVLNAIGYKEIVPHFTPSPPPISISLLDIARHAGAGYELAFFDLLEKQIAALVATHVDNLQLCSLQSCVKHLRGAKTWTRACDALREEIVCFVRERLTTATHFRRLDCSVR
;
A
#
# COMPACT_ATOMS: atom_id res chain seq x y z
N MET A 1 5.69 -9.52 -30.09
CA MET A 1 5.06 -10.29 -29.01
C MET A 1 4.13 -9.34 -28.29
N VAL A 2 2.82 -9.44 -28.52
CA VAL A 2 1.83 -8.58 -27.86
C VAL A 2 1.49 -9.30 -26.55
N ALA A 3 1.92 -8.75 -25.41
CA ALA A 3 1.52 -9.28 -24.12
C ALA A 3 0.01 -9.03 -23.96
N PHE A 4 -0.78 -10.10 -23.90
CA PHE A 4 -2.16 -9.98 -23.43
C PHE A 4 -2.08 -9.46 -22.00
N LYS A 5 -2.73 -8.33 -21.72
CA LYS A 5 -2.93 -7.87 -20.35
C LYS A 5 -3.67 -9.01 -19.65
N GLU A 6 -3.05 -9.62 -18.65
CA GLU A 6 -3.75 -10.56 -17.79
C GLU A 6 -4.79 -9.74 -17.03
N GLU A 7 -6.02 -9.72 -17.54
CA GLU A 7 -7.11 -8.97 -16.94
C GLU A 7 -7.60 -9.74 -15.72
N PHE A 8 -7.12 -9.34 -14.55
CA PHE A 8 -7.66 -9.76 -13.28
C PHE A 8 -8.74 -8.78 -12.81
N PRO A 9 -9.75 -9.25 -12.05
CA PRO A 9 -10.74 -8.37 -11.47
C PRO A 9 -10.10 -7.40 -10.46
N TYR A 10 -10.72 -6.22 -10.30
CA TYR A 10 -10.34 -5.30 -9.22
C TYR A 10 -10.73 -5.88 -7.86
N LEU A 11 -9.90 -5.67 -6.86
CA LEU A 11 -10.19 -6.04 -5.48
C LEU A 11 -10.73 -4.84 -4.71
N ARG A 12 -11.87 -5.02 -4.05
CA ARG A 12 -12.50 -3.98 -3.21
C ARG A 12 -12.33 -4.27 -1.73
N THR A 13 -11.69 -3.38 -1.00
CA THR A 13 -11.59 -3.48 0.47
C THR A 13 -12.92 -3.11 1.15
N SER A 14 -13.03 -3.36 2.45
CA SER A 14 -14.20 -2.93 3.24
C SER A 14 -14.34 -1.40 3.29
N SER A 15 -13.29 -0.65 2.97
CA SER A 15 -13.33 0.80 2.85
C SER A 15 -13.98 1.31 1.57
N GLY A 16 -14.04 0.46 0.55
CA GLY A 16 -14.33 0.88 -0.81
C GLY A 16 -13.10 1.16 -1.67
N GLN A 17 -11.87 1.08 -1.14
CA GLN A 17 -10.65 1.16 -1.93
C GLN A 17 -10.61 0.03 -2.96
N LEU A 18 -10.33 0.40 -4.21
CA LEU A 18 -10.09 -0.53 -5.30
C LEU A 18 -8.60 -0.63 -5.59
N PHE A 19 -8.10 -1.84 -5.84
CA PHE A 19 -6.75 -2.05 -6.33
C PHE A 19 -6.70 -3.24 -7.28
N GLU A 20 -5.73 -3.25 -8.18
CA GLU A 20 -5.52 -4.34 -9.13
C GLU A 20 -4.90 -5.54 -8.41
N PHE A 21 -5.42 -6.74 -8.71
CA PHE A 21 -4.78 -7.96 -8.23
C PHE A 21 -3.36 -8.08 -8.80
N SER A 22 -2.41 -8.43 -7.94
CA SER A 22 -1.02 -8.70 -8.30
C SER A 22 -0.60 -10.04 -7.73
N ARG A 23 -0.05 -10.91 -8.59
CA ARG A 23 0.51 -12.20 -8.16
C ARG A 23 1.65 -12.00 -7.16
N ASP A 24 2.56 -11.05 -7.43
CA ASP A 24 3.70 -10.76 -6.55
C ASP A 24 3.25 -10.35 -5.15
N TRP A 25 2.20 -9.53 -5.06
CA TRP A 25 1.62 -9.14 -3.78
C TRP A 25 1.05 -10.34 -3.01
N LEU A 26 0.28 -11.21 -3.68
CA LEU A 26 -0.29 -12.40 -3.04
C LEU A 26 0.81 -13.39 -2.63
N HIS A 27 1.75 -13.66 -3.52
CA HIS A 27 2.91 -14.52 -3.27
C HIS A 27 3.65 -14.05 -2.02
N ALA A 28 4.03 -12.77 -1.98
CA ALA A 28 4.73 -12.20 -0.83
C ALA A 28 3.91 -12.29 0.47
N ALA A 29 2.58 -12.15 0.41
CA ALA A 29 1.72 -12.31 1.58
C ALA A 29 1.68 -13.76 2.09
N ILE A 30 1.63 -14.74 1.19
CA ILE A 30 1.66 -16.17 1.53
C ILE A 30 3.05 -16.55 2.07
N THR A 31 4.14 -16.10 1.45
CA THR A 31 5.51 -16.35 1.93
C THR A 31 5.69 -15.87 3.36
N ARG A 32 5.29 -14.62 3.66
CA ARG A 32 5.38 -14.08 5.03
C ARG A 32 4.59 -14.91 6.04
N ALA A 33 3.37 -15.30 5.67
CA ALA A 33 2.54 -16.13 6.55
C ALA A 33 3.17 -17.51 6.80
N ALA A 34 3.77 -18.12 5.77
CA ALA A 34 4.47 -19.39 5.88
C ALA A 34 5.72 -19.28 6.75
N ASP A 35 6.54 -18.24 6.55
CA ASP A 35 7.73 -17.97 7.36
C ASP A 35 7.36 -17.81 8.85
N GLU A 36 6.32 -17.02 9.16
CA GLU A 36 5.83 -16.82 10.53
C GLU A 36 5.27 -18.10 11.17
N ALA A 37 4.69 -18.99 10.36
CA ALA A 37 4.21 -20.29 10.79
C ALA A 37 5.31 -21.35 10.94
N GLY A 38 6.58 -20.99 10.69
CA GLY A 38 7.73 -21.90 10.82
C GLY A 38 8.05 -22.70 9.55
N TYR A 39 7.55 -22.28 8.39
CA TYR A 39 7.84 -22.87 7.08
C TYR A 39 8.70 -21.92 6.22
N PRO A 40 9.98 -21.71 6.56
CA PRO A 40 10.86 -20.86 5.75
C PRO A 40 11.02 -21.44 4.34
N SER A 41 10.95 -20.56 3.33
CA SER A 41 11.08 -20.96 1.91
C SER A 41 10.07 -22.05 1.51
N TRP A 42 8.83 -21.91 1.95
CA TRP A 42 7.78 -22.90 1.70
C TRP A 42 7.52 -23.10 0.20
N TRP A 43 7.81 -24.33 -0.28
CA TRP A 43 7.83 -24.72 -1.69
C TRP A 43 6.47 -24.65 -2.42
N LEU A 44 5.36 -24.58 -1.69
CA LEU A 44 4.01 -24.51 -2.29
C LEU A 44 3.52 -23.08 -2.56
N THR A 45 4.28 -22.05 -2.16
CA THR A 45 3.85 -20.65 -2.31
C THR A 45 3.48 -20.31 -3.76
N ASP A 46 4.32 -20.71 -4.73
CA ASP A 46 4.08 -20.50 -6.16
C ASP A 46 2.78 -21.18 -6.61
N HIS A 47 2.60 -22.45 -6.22
CA HIS A 47 1.43 -23.24 -6.61
C HIS A 47 0.12 -22.69 -6.03
N VAL A 48 0.12 -22.24 -4.77
CA VAL A 48 -1.06 -21.61 -4.15
C VAL A 48 -1.36 -20.27 -4.84
N THR A 49 -0.33 -19.47 -5.11
CA THR A 49 -0.49 -18.17 -5.79
C THR A 49 -1.11 -18.36 -7.17
N GLU A 50 -0.58 -19.27 -7.98
CA GLU A 50 -1.12 -19.53 -9.33
C GLU A 50 -2.52 -20.13 -9.29
N SER A 51 -2.81 -21.02 -8.33
CA SER A 51 -4.16 -21.59 -8.18
C SER A 51 -5.21 -20.52 -7.89
N ILE A 52 -4.87 -19.54 -7.04
CA ILE A 52 -5.75 -18.42 -6.71
C ILE A 52 -5.86 -17.43 -7.87
N ALA A 53 -4.74 -17.13 -8.56
CA ALA A 53 -4.75 -16.29 -9.75
C ALA A 53 -5.64 -16.89 -10.85
N PHE A 54 -5.50 -18.19 -11.11
CA PHE A 54 -6.34 -18.91 -12.07
C PHE A 54 -7.81 -18.90 -11.67
N TYR A 55 -8.11 -19.10 -10.38
CA TYR A 55 -9.49 -18.98 -9.86
C TYR A 55 -10.09 -17.59 -10.12
N LEU A 56 -9.31 -16.52 -9.92
CA LEU A 56 -9.76 -15.15 -10.18
C LEU A 56 -9.96 -14.88 -11.68
N GLN A 57 -9.11 -15.43 -12.55
CA GLN A 57 -9.29 -15.32 -14.00
C GLN A 57 -10.57 -15.99 -14.49
N LEU A 58 -10.93 -17.14 -13.92
CA LEU A 58 -12.18 -17.83 -14.26
C LEU A 58 -13.43 -17.06 -13.81
N ARG A 59 -13.29 -16.18 -12.82
CA ARG A 59 -14.34 -15.32 -12.26
C ARG A 59 -14.48 -13.96 -12.98
N ASN A 60 -13.74 -13.72 -14.06
CA ASN A 60 -13.62 -12.39 -14.71
C ASN A 60 -14.94 -11.82 -15.30
N ASP A 61 -16.05 -12.57 -15.26
CA ASP A 61 -17.38 -12.00 -15.52
C ASP A 61 -17.80 -10.97 -14.44
N GLU A 62 -17.19 -11.04 -13.24
CA GLU A 62 -17.35 -10.08 -12.15
C GLU A 62 -16.17 -9.07 -12.17
N ASN A 63 -16.39 -7.85 -12.68
CA ASN A 63 -15.36 -6.80 -12.75
C ASN A 63 -14.70 -6.44 -11.40
N VAL A 64 -15.34 -6.79 -10.27
CA VAL A 64 -14.89 -6.46 -8.92
C VAL A 64 -15.13 -7.62 -7.95
N VAL A 65 -14.09 -8.07 -7.27
CA VAL A 65 -14.13 -9.11 -6.22
C VAL A 65 -13.89 -8.48 -4.85
N ALA A 66 -14.63 -8.90 -3.82
CA ALA A 66 -14.41 -8.42 -2.47
C ALA A 66 -13.08 -8.93 -1.91
N PHE A 67 -12.30 -8.05 -1.27
CA PHE A 67 -11.02 -8.41 -0.66
C PHE A 67 -11.16 -9.50 0.42
N ASN A 68 -12.25 -9.46 1.20
CA ASN A 68 -12.52 -10.50 2.20
C ASN A 68 -12.70 -11.88 1.54
N GLN A 69 -13.27 -11.92 0.33
CA GLN A 69 -13.60 -13.16 -0.35
C GLN A 69 -12.33 -13.79 -0.89
N LEU A 70 -11.41 -12.98 -1.44
CA LEU A 70 -10.07 -13.44 -1.78
C LEU A 70 -9.35 -13.99 -0.54
N SER A 71 -9.36 -13.24 0.57
CA SER A 71 -8.72 -13.66 1.82
C SER A 71 -9.28 -15.00 2.33
N GLN A 72 -10.60 -15.17 2.30
CA GLN A 72 -11.26 -16.42 2.65
C GLN A 72 -10.90 -17.56 1.70
N THR A 73 -10.81 -17.29 0.39
CA THR A 73 -10.43 -18.29 -0.61
C THR A 73 -9.02 -18.82 -0.37
N VAL A 74 -8.06 -17.93 -0.11
CA VAL A 74 -6.67 -18.35 0.21
C VAL A 74 -6.65 -19.18 1.49
N ARG A 75 -7.35 -18.75 2.55
CA ARG A 75 -7.46 -19.50 3.81
C ARG A 75 -8.07 -20.88 3.62
N TYR A 76 -9.10 -20.99 2.78
CA TYR A 76 -9.72 -22.26 2.43
C TYR A 76 -8.72 -23.18 1.70
N VAL A 77 -8.01 -22.66 0.69
CA VAL A 77 -7.01 -23.43 -0.04
C VAL A 77 -5.93 -23.94 0.89
N LEU A 78 -5.32 -23.07 1.72
CA LEU A 78 -4.29 -23.47 2.70
C LEU A 78 -4.77 -24.59 3.63
N ASN A 79 -6.01 -24.50 4.12
CA ASN A 79 -6.59 -25.55 4.95
C ASN A 79 -6.82 -26.86 4.16
N ALA A 80 -7.33 -26.77 2.93
CA ALA A 80 -7.63 -27.93 2.09
C ALA A 80 -6.36 -28.72 1.68
N ILE A 81 -5.22 -28.03 1.51
CA ILE A 81 -3.93 -28.66 1.22
C ILE A 81 -3.16 -29.09 2.48
N GLY A 82 -3.78 -28.96 3.67
CA GLY A 82 -3.22 -29.48 4.93
C GLY A 82 -2.31 -28.54 5.71
N TYR A 83 -2.27 -27.25 5.36
CA TYR A 83 -1.43 -26.23 6.01
C TYR A 83 -2.26 -25.22 6.81
N LYS A 84 -3.11 -25.75 7.71
CA LYS A 84 -3.97 -24.95 8.59
C LYS A 84 -3.17 -24.08 9.55
N GLU A 85 -1.92 -24.43 9.83
CA GLU A 85 -0.98 -23.70 10.70
C GLU A 85 -0.58 -22.35 10.08
N ILE A 86 -0.62 -22.20 8.76
CA ILE A 86 -0.31 -20.94 8.06
C ILE A 86 -1.50 -19.96 8.11
N VAL A 87 -2.73 -20.47 8.24
CA VAL A 87 -3.98 -19.69 8.17
C VAL A 87 -4.05 -18.55 9.19
N PRO A 88 -3.68 -18.72 10.48
CA PRO A 88 -3.67 -17.62 11.45
C PRO A 88 -2.72 -16.47 11.07
N HIS A 89 -1.60 -16.79 10.44
CA HIS A 89 -0.55 -15.84 10.06
C HIS A 89 -0.86 -15.11 8.74
N PHE A 90 -1.76 -15.67 7.92
CA PHE A 90 -2.18 -15.04 6.67
C PHE A 90 -3.03 -13.79 6.90
N THR A 91 -2.36 -12.65 7.08
CA THR A 91 -2.97 -11.33 7.30
C THR A 91 -2.66 -10.41 6.10
N PRO A 92 -3.24 -10.68 4.92
CA PRO A 92 -2.99 -9.83 3.76
C PRO A 92 -3.55 -8.43 4.03
N SER A 93 -2.74 -7.42 3.75
CA SER A 93 -3.14 -6.02 3.71
C SER A 93 -3.19 -5.56 2.26
N PRO A 94 -4.18 -4.75 1.85
CA PRO A 94 -4.18 -4.14 0.53
C PRO A 94 -2.86 -3.39 0.29
N PRO A 95 -2.36 -3.36 -0.95
CA PRO A 95 -1.15 -2.62 -1.27
C PRO A 95 -1.33 -1.14 -0.89
N PRO A 96 -0.30 -0.51 -0.28
CA PRO A 96 -0.41 0.87 0.15
C PRO A 96 -0.52 1.80 -1.05
N ILE A 97 -1.38 2.81 -0.95
CA ILE A 97 -1.37 3.91 -1.91
C ILE A 97 -0.14 4.76 -1.61
N SER A 98 0.76 4.85 -2.59
CA SER A 98 2.02 5.58 -2.42
C SER A 98 1.93 6.97 -3.04
N ILE A 99 2.30 8.00 -2.28
CA ILE A 99 2.50 9.36 -2.77
C ILE A 99 3.98 9.75 -2.64
N SER A 100 4.53 10.33 -3.69
CA SER A 100 5.87 10.90 -3.68
C SER A 100 5.85 12.34 -3.16
N LEU A 101 6.43 12.57 -1.99
CA LEU A 101 6.59 13.92 -1.42
C LEU A 101 7.47 14.81 -2.31
N LEU A 102 8.42 14.20 -3.01
CA LEU A 102 9.29 14.93 -3.95
C LEU A 102 8.49 15.48 -5.13
N ASP A 103 7.53 14.72 -5.65
CA ASP A 103 6.72 15.19 -6.77
C ASP A 103 5.80 16.34 -6.33
N ILE A 104 5.23 16.29 -5.12
CA ILE A 104 4.51 17.43 -4.54
C ILE A 104 5.41 18.65 -4.45
N ALA A 105 6.64 18.49 -3.95
CA ALA A 105 7.60 19.58 -3.83
C ALA A 105 8.00 20.19 -5.18
N ARG A 106 8.14 19.35 -6.22
CA ARG A 106 8.40 19.81 -7.59
C ARG A 106 7.22 20.59 -8.17
N HIS A 107 6.00 20.17 -7.88
CA HIS A 107 4.79 20.90 -8.31
C HIS A 107 4.63 22.23 -7.56
N ALA A 108 5.02 22.30 -6.29
CA ALA A 108 5.04 23.54 -5.51
C ALA A 108 6.09 24.55 -6.00
N GLY A 109 7.21 24.05 -6.55
CA GLY A 109 8.37 24.84 -6.94
C GLY A 109 9.44 24.91 -5.84
N ALA A 110 10.70 25.05 -6.24
CA ALA A 110 11.83 25.05 -5.30
C ALA A 110 11.80 26.26 -4.35
N GLY A 111 11.96 26.01 -3.05
CA GLY A 111 11.97 27.05 -2.02
C GLY A 111 10.59 27.53 -1.54
N TYR A 112 9.49 27.00 -2.08
CA TYR A 112 8.13 27.38 -1.70
C TYR A 112 7.53 26.41 -0.68
N GLU A 113 8.11 26.37 0.52
CA GLU A 113 7.68 25.47 1.62
C GLU A 113 6.18 25.62 1.94
N LEU A 114 5.65 26.86 1.98
CA LEU A 114 4.22 27.10 2.21
C LEU A 114 3.31 26.52 1.12
N ALA A 115 3.70 26.66 -0.15
CA ALA A 115 2.93 26.10 -1.27
C ALA A 115 2.96 24.57 -1.25
N PHE A 116 4.10 23.99 -0.84
CA PHE A 116 4.22 22.56 -0.63
C PHE A 116 3.25 22.04 0.45
N PHE A 117 3.18 22.71 1.61
CA PHE A 117 2.28 22.29 2.69
C PHE A 117 0.80 22.39 2.29
N ASP A 118 0.40 23.43 1.53
CA ASP A 118 -0.97 23.55 1.00
C ASP A 118 -1.31 22.42 0.00
N LEU A 119 -0.40 22.08 -0.91
CA LEU A 119 -0.60 20.97 -1.84
C LEU A 119 -0.65 19.61 -1.12
N LEU A 120 0.23 19.40 -0.15
CA LEU A 120 0.26 18.19 0.66
C LEU A 120 -1.04 18.00 1.45
N GLU A 121 -1.56 19.07 2.05
CA GLU A 121 -2.83 19.04 2.76
C GLU A 121 -4.00 18.65 1.85
N LYS A 122 -4.11 19.31 0.68
CA LYS A 122 -5.15 19.00 -0.30
C LYS A 122 -5.09 17.54 -0.76
N GLN A 123 -3.89 17.02 -0.96
CA GLN A 123 -3.72 15.64 -1.41
C GLN A 123 -4.07 14.62 -0.31
N ILE A 124 -3.67 14.88 0.94
CA ILE A 124 -4.07 14.06 2.09
C ILE A 124 -5.60 14.09 2.26
N ALA A 125 -6.22 15.28 2.20
CA ALA A 125 -7.66 15.43 2.34
C ALA A 125 -8.43 14.66 1.25
N ALA A 126 -7.97 14.72 -0.01
CA ALA A 126 -8.56 13.97 -1.11
C ALA A 126 -8.47 12.45 -0.87
N LEU A 127 -7.34 11.96 -0.38
CA LEU A 127 -7.16 10.53 -0.12
C LEU A 127 -7.98 10.04 1.07
N VAL A 128 -8.08 10.84 2.13
CA VAL A 128 -8.97 10.52 3.24
C VAL A 128 -10.43 10.49 2.78
N ALA A 129 -10.84 11.42 1.91
CA ALA A 129 -12.19 11.41 1.33
C ALA A 129 -12.46 10.14 0.49
N THR A 130 -11.44 9.56 -0.16
CA THR A 130 -11.56 8.29 -0.90
C THR A 130 -11.50 7.03 -0.03
N HIS A 131 -11.49 7.17 1.31
CA HIS A 131 -11.54 6.03 2.25
C HIS A 131 -10.37 5.07 2.09
N VAL A 132 -9.16 5.57 1.88
CA VAL A 132 -7.96 4.73 1.75
C VAL A 132 -7.64 4.01 3.07
N ASP A 133 -7.29 2.73 3.02
CA ASP A 133 -6.95 1.95 4.22
C ASP A 133 -5.47 2.07 4.61
N ASN A 134 -4.58 2.17 3.63
CA ASN A 134 -3.13 2.18 3.84
C ASN A 134 -2.46 3.22 2.92
N LEU A 135 -1.77 4.19 3.52
CA LEU A 135 -1.12 5.31 2.85
C LEU A 135 0.39 5.29 3.09
N GLN A 136 1.17 5.44 2.03
CA GLN A 136 2.62 5.55 2.13
C GLN A 136 3.11 6.84 1.51
N LEU A 137 3.79 7.67 2.30
CA LEU A 137 4.44 8.89 1.84
C LEU A 137 5.92 8.58 1.63
N CYS A 138 6.39 8.70 0.40
CA CYS A 138 7.73 8.31 -0.01
C CYS A 138 8.59 9.52 -0.38
N SER A 139 9.91 9.29 -0.46
CA SER A 139 10.89 10.26 -0.95
C SER A 139 11.04 11.50 -0.05
N LEU A 140 10.84 11.35 1.26
CA LEU A 140 10.96 12.45 2.23
C LEU A 140 12.32 13.14 2.15
N GLN A 141 13.42 12.37 2.14
CA GLN A 141 14.77 12.94 2.11
C GLN A 141 15.03 13.79 0.87
N SER A 142 14.61 13.31 -0.30
CA SER A 142 14.75 14.02 -1.58
C SER A 142 13.86 15.26 -1.62
N CYS A 143 12.64 15.17 -1.09
CA CYS A 143 11.71 16.29 -0.93
C CYS A 143 12.35 17.42 -0.11
N VAL A 144 12.88 17.10 1.08
CA VAL A 144 13.53 18.08 1.96
C VAL A 144 14.71 18.76 1.27
N LYS A 145 15.59 17.99 0.60
CA LYS A 145 16.71 18.57 -0.15
C LYS A 145 16.23 19.50 -1.28
N HIS A 146 15.16 19.12 -1.98
CA HIS A 146 14.58 19.93 -3.04
C HIS A 146 14.03 21.26 -2.50
N LEU A 147 13.20 21.20 -1.46
CA LEU A 147 12.63 22.40 -0.82
C LEU A 147 13.70 23.33 -0.27
N ARG A 148 14.76 22.79 0.33
CA ARG A 148 15.89 23.58 0.87
C ARG A 148 16.89 24.05 -0.19
N GLY A 149 16.78 23.59 -1.44
CA GLY A 149 17.80 23.80 -2.47
C GLY A 149 19.20 23.27 -2.05
N ALA A 150 19.23 22.28 -1.16
CA ALA A 150 20.45 21.86 -0.47
C ALA A 150 21.15 20.72 -1.21
N LYS A 151 22.44 20.90 -1.53
CA LYS A 151 23.28 19.85 -2.11
C LYS A 151 23.72 18.83 -1.05
N THR A 152 24.03 19.31 0.15
CA THR A 152 24.41 18.51 1.32
C THR A 152 23.34 18.60 2.41
N TRP A 153 23.21 17.55 3.22
CA TRP A 153 22.24 17.55 4.32
C TRP A 153 22.74 18.45 5.46
N THR A 154 21.84 19.25 6.04
CA THR A 154 22.17 20.21 7.10
C THR A 154 21.15 20.14 8.23
N ARG A 155 21.45 20.78 9.37
CA ARG A 155 20.50 20.88 10.50
C ARG A 155 19.15 21.51 10.12
N ALA A 156 19.15 22.41 9.14
CA ALA A 156 17.91 22.98 8.61
C ALA A 156 17.08 21.94 7.81
N CYS A 157 17.74 20.95 7.19
CA CYS A 157 17.05 19.82 6.58
C CYS A 157 16.40 18.92 7.65
N ASP A 158 17.07 18.69 8.79
CA ASP A 158 16.48 17.92 9.89
C ASP A 158 15.23 18.60 10.47
N ALA A 159 15.29 19.93 10.65
CA ALA A 159 14.14 20.71 11.11
C ALA A 159 12.95 20.58 10.15
N LEU A 160 13.17 20.84 8.86
CA LEU A 160 12.10 20.73 7.85
C LEU A 160 11.55 19.30 7.75
N ARG A 161 12.41 18.28 7.84
CA ARG A 161 11.98 16.88 7.84
C ARG A 161 11.00 16.62 8.98
N GLU A 162 11.32 17.09 10.19
CA GLU A 162 10.46 16.92 11.36
C GLU A 162 9.15 17.69 11.20
N GLU A 163 9.19 18.91 10.68
CA GLU A 163 7.99 19.70 10.39
C GLU A 163 7.05 18.98 9.42
N ILE A 164 7.58 18.39 8.34
CA ILE A 164 6.78 17.60 7.38
C ILE A 164 6.14 16.40 8.06
N VAL A 165 6.89 15.66 8.87
CA VAL A 165 6.38 14.47 9.58
C VAL A 165 5.31 14.85 10.60
N CYS A 166 5.53 15.90 11.39
CA CYS A 166 4.56 16.43 12.34
C CYS A 166 3.28 16.88 11.65
N PHE A 167 3.41 17.64 10.55
CA PHE A 167 2.28 18.11 9.76
C PHE A 167 1.42 16.96 9.23
N VAL A 168 2.06 15.95 8.62
CA VAL A 168 1.35 14.75 8.11
C VAL A 168 0.60 14.04 9.24
N ARG A 169 1.25 13.81 10.38
CA ARG A 169 0.63 13.12 11.51
C ARG A 169 -0.57 13.88 12.07
N GLU A 170 -0.46 15.20 12.19
CA GLU A 170 -1.54 16.06 12.67
C GLU A 170 -2.74 16.02 11.72
N ARG A 171 -2.50 16.15 10.40
CA ARG A 171 -3.57 16.12 9.39
C ARG A 171 -4.27 14.76 9.35
N LEU A 172 -3.52 13.67 9.42
CA LEU A 172 -4.10 12.33 9.46
C LEU A 172 -4.91 12.11 10.74
N THR A 173 -4.37 12.47 11.91
CA THR A 173 -5.09 12.31 13.19
C THR A 173 -6.42 13.07 13.21
N THR A 174 -6.42 14.29 12.66
CA THR A 174 -7.63 15.12 12.57
C THR A 174 -8.66 14.51 11.60
N ALA A 175 -8.19 13.96 10.49
CA ALA A 175 -9.06 13.43 9.44
C ALA A 175 -9.56 12.00 9.72
N THR A 176 -8.86 11.22 10.55
CA THR A 176 -9.13 9.79 10.78
C THR A 176 -9.79 9.49 12.12
N HIS A 177 -10.52 10.43 12.72
CA HIS A 177 -11.15 10.31 14.05
C HIS A 177 -12.03 9.04 14.27
N PHE A 178 -12.34 8.29 13.22
CA PHE A 178 -13.11 7.03 13.26
C PHE A 178 -12.42 5.83 12.58
N ARG A 179 -11.19 5.94 12.08
CA ARG A 179 -10.56 4.89 11.26
C ARG A 179 -9.06 4.73 11.51
N ARG A 180 -8.60 3.47 11.54
CA ARG A 180 -7.18 3.12 11.58
C ARG A 180 -6.63 3.19 10.15
N LEU A 181 -6.01 4.32 9.80
CA LEU A 181 -5.24 4.47 8.56
C LEU A 181 -3.78 4.20 8.90
N ASP A 182 -3.20 3.16 8.31
CA ASP A 182 -1.77 2.90 8.46
C ASP A 182 -1.02 3.86 7.56
N CYS A 183 -0.21 4.73 8.17
CA CYS A 183 0.64 5.69 7.45
C CYS A 183 2.10 5.44 7.76
N SER A 184 2.93 5.29 6.72
CA SER A 184 4.38 5.32 6.85
C SER A 184 4.98 6.45 6.01
N VAL A 185 5.96 7.14 6.58
CA VAL A 185 6.74 8.17 5.89
C VAL A 185 8.16 7.64 5.70
N ARG A 186 8.61 7.53 4.45
CA ARG A 186 9.93 7.00 4.05
C ARG A 186 10.75 8.02 3.28
#